data_AF-A0A7V6GCF6-F1
#
_entry.id   AF-A0A7V6GCF6-F1
#
_cell.length_a   1.000
_cell.length_b   1.000
_cell.length_c   1.000
_cell.angle_alpha   90.00
_cell.angle_beta   90.00
_cell.angle_gamma   90.00
#
_symmetry.space_group_name_H-M   'P 1'
#
loop_
_entity.id
_entity.type
_entity.pdbx_description
1 polymer ?
#
loop_
_entity_poly.entity_id
_entity_poly.type
_entity_poly.pdbx_seq_one_letter_code
_entity_poly.pdbx_strand_id
1 'polypeptide(L)'
;MLKKSFLGILFISLLAFFVGCAFNSGETGKENHDYSKEIIQEELNLSEGVSEITWSPDGQTVIYNDGDKVCFRKMREEKAQVVREDSGENCSFTWSPDSRYFLITEKRENKLVSTIVEAATLAEEKYQIKSTSLPLWSPDGLSLVFADETNDYGENWGSMKIYELGEQESAYIWKAKNTLYRPELWDGDGNISYIEIYEGKETGKTTKNIKPNISGVHLGDTGDQVRGVLGNDYKETSLGEVMGHFPEQVYRWTYDEGYTVFIGKESGTVLEIIATSPEAETNLGVKVGDTAEKVFQAYRPHYIEPESIHGGKLYGVFKVEGAAALCFDFMLEEGETQFDQDIRGDAQVECIKLTYPEHLDDSF
;
A
#
# COMPACT_ATOMS: atom_id res chain seq x y z
N MET A 1 71.95 -48.58 13.75
CA MET A 1 70.92 -49.31 12.98
C MET A 1 70.78 -48.60 11.64
N LEU A 2 71.50 -48.96 10.56
CA LEU A 2 71.20 -50.02 9.56
C LEU A 2 69.69 -50.10 9.24
N LYS A 3 69.17 -49.85 8.02
CA LYS A 3 69.54 -50.20 6.62
C LYS A 3 69.08 -49.06 5.68
N LYS A 4 69.82 -48.46 4.72
CA LYS A 4 70.32 -48.88 3.38
C LYS A 4 69.37 -49.71 2.49
N SER A 5 68.97 -49.15 1.33
CA SER A 5 69.19 -49.65 -0.06
C SER A 5 68.37 -48.79 -1.07
N PHE A 6 68.93 -48.00 -2.00
CA PHE A 6 69.38 -48.33 -3.39
C PHE A 6 68.29 -48.99 -4.25
N LEU A 7 67.96 -48.60 -5.50
CA LEU A 7 68.78 -48.42 -6.71
C LEU A 7 67.86 -47.92 -7.88
N GLY A 8 68.23 -46.98 -8.75
CA GLY A 8 68.77 -47.22 -10.12
C GLY A 8 68.50 -46.01 -11.05
N ILE A 9 69.53 -45.33 -11.60
CA ILE A 9 70.13 -45.44 -12.96
C ILE A 9 69.13 -45.09 -14.09
N LEU A 10 69.15 -43.91 -14.72
CA LEU A 10 70.01 -43.33 -15.80
C LEU A 10 69.64 -43.76 -17.25
N PHE A 11 69.66 -42.76 -18.16
CA PHE A 11 69.82 -42.75 -19.64
C PHE A 11 68.64 -42.47 -20.61
N ILE A 12 68.68 -41.25 -21.18
CA ILE A 12 68.70 -40.86 -22.61
C ILE A 12 67.65 -41.40 -23.60
N SER A 13 66.94 -40.47 -24.27
CA SER A 13 67.01 -40.22 -25.75
C SER A 13 65.96 -39.16 -26.13
N LEU A 14 66.33 -37.96 -26.58
CA LEU A 14 66.72 -37.55 -27.94
C LEU A 14 65.60 -37.68 -28.99
N LEU A 15 65.29 -36.52 -29.59
CA LEU A 15 64.47 -36.23 -30.77
C LEU A 15 64.42 -37.32 -31.85
N ALA A 16 63.25 -37.49 -32.51
CA ALA A 16 63.01 -36.88 -33.82
C ALA A 16 61.63 -37.25 -34.42
N PHE A 17 60.98 -36.22 -34.98
CA PHE A 17 60.06 -36.14 -36.11
C PHE A 17 59.44 -37.43 -36.68
N PHE A 18 58.12 -37.39 -36.94
CA PHE A 18 57.61 -37.46 -38.32
C PHE A 18 56.20 -36.82 -38.44
N VAL A 19 56.04 -36.20 -39.60
CA VAL A 19 54.88 -35.51 -40.17
C VAL A 19 53.66 -36.41 -40.30
N GLY A 20 52.47 -35.85 -40.09
CA GLY A 20 51.21 -36.44 -40.52
C GLY A 20 50.10 -35.39 -40.59
N CYS A 21 49.79 -34.92 -41.80
CA CYS A 21 48.64 -34.08 -42.08
C CYS A 21 47.33 -34.79 -41.72
N ALA A 22 46.36 -34.03 -41.19
CA ALA A 22 45.07 -33.75 -41.84
C ALA A 22 43.86 -33.75 -40.89
N PHE A 23 42.87 -32.98 -41.35
CA PHE A 23 41.46 -32.93 -40.97
C PHE A 23 41.03 -32.01 -39.83
N ASN A 24 40.44 -30.91 -40.29
CA ASN A 24 39.50 -30.03 -39.63
C ASN A 24 38.28 -30.83 -39.15
N SER A 25 37.88 -30.65 -37.89
CA SER A 25 36.48 -30.72 -37.50
C SER A 25 36.27 -29.68 -36.42
N GLY A 26 35.53 -28.63 -36.78
CA GLY A 26 35.21 -27.53 -35.89
C GLY A 26 34.60 -28.03 -34.59
N GLU A 27 35.29 -27.79 -33.50
CA GLU A 27 34.61 -27.42 -32.28
C GLU A 27 34.42 -25.91 -32.35
N THR A 28 33.22 -25.50 -32.77
CA THR A 28 32.70 -24.19 -32.40
C THR A 28 32.80 -24.12 -30.89
N GLY A 29 33.81 -23.42 -30.38
CA GLY A 29 33.81 -22.95 -29.02
C GLY A 29 32.49 -22.23 -28.83
N LYS A 30 31.61 -22.79 -28.00
CA LYS A 30 30.54 -21.97 -27.42
C LYS A 30 31.29 -20.90 -26.64
N GLU A 31 31.45 -19.72 -27.24
CA GLU A 31 31.81 -18.53 -26.52
C GLU A 31 30.75 -18.41 -25.43
N ASN A 32 31.16 -18.76 -24.21
CA ASN A 32 30.35 -18.58 -23.03
C ASN A 32 30.41 -17.07 -22.77
N HIS A 33 29.67 -16.30 -23.58
CA HIS A 33 29.50 -14.88 -23.36
C HIS A 33 28.84 -14.76 -22.00
N ASP A 34 29.65 -14.38 -21.01
CA ASP A 34 29.14 -13.95 -19.72
C ASP A 34 28.42 -12.64 -19.99
N TYR A 35 27.10 -12.72 -20.20
CA TYR A 35 26.24 -11.57 -20.43
C TYR A 35 26.20 -10.76 -19.14
N SER A 36 27.19 -9.90 -18.95
CA SER A 36 27.20 -8.94 -17.84
C SER A 36 26.11 -7.90 -18.03
N LYS A 37 25.74 -7.23 -16.93
CA LYS A 37 24.79 -6.11 -16.94
C LYS A 37 25.18 -5.04 -17.96
N GLU A 38 26.47 -4.75 -18.08
CA GLU A 38 27.02 -3.74 -18.98
C GLU A 38 26.83 -4.13 -20.44
N ILE A 39 27.08 -5.40 -20.79
CA ILE A 39 26.90 -5.92 -22.16
C ILE A 39 25.42 -5.86 -22.56
N ILE A 40 24.52 -6.31 -21.68
CA ILE A 40 23.08 -6.25 -21.95
C ILE A 40 22.62 -4.80 -22.10
N GLN A 41 23.08 -3.90 -21.22
CA GLN A 41 22.71 -2.49 -21.30
C GLN A 41 23.18 -1.85 -22.62
N GLU A 42 24.40 -2.15 -23.08
CA GLU A 42 24.93 -1.66 -24.36
C GLU A 42 24.13 -2.20 -25.55
N GLU A 43 23.81 -3.50 -25.54
CA GLU A 43 22.97 -4.15 -26.55
C GLU A 43 21.60 -3.46 -26.65
N LEU A 44 20.93 -3.22 -25.52
CA LEU A 44 19.61 -2.60 -25.48
C LEU A 44 19.65 -1.13 -25.91
N ASN A 45 20.69 -0.38 -25.52
CA ASN A 45 20.84 1.03 -25.92
C ASN A 45 21.05 1.22 -27.43
N LEU A 46 21.54 0.20 -28.13
CA LEU A 46 21.76 0.22 -29.58
C LEU A 46 20.53 -0.25 -30.37
N SER A 47 19.51 -0.78 -29.71
CA SER A 47 18.29 -1.26 -30.35
C SER A 47 17.33 -0.11 -30.67
N GLU A 48 16.97 0.06 -31.94
CA GLU A 48 16.06 1.13 -32.40
C GLU A 48 14.62 0.98 -31.84
N GLY A 49 14.23 -0.21 -31.38
CA GLY A 49 12.90 -0.49 -30.83
C GLY A 49 12.76 -0.22 -29.34
N VAL A 50 13.86 0.01 -28.62
CA VAL A 50 13.86 0.11 -27.16
C VAL A 50 13.81 1.57 -26.71
N SER A 51 12.81 1.93 -25.90
CA SER A 51 12.66 3.31 -25.40
C SER A 51 12.81 3.48 -23.89
N GLU A 52 12.54 2.42 -23.11
CA GLU A 52 12.63 2.39 -21.66
C GLU A 52 13.31 1.09 -21.22
N ILE A 53 14.27 1.21 -20.30
CA ILE A 53 15.07 0.10 -19.77
C ILE A 53 15.17 0.28 -18.26
N THR A 54 14.72 -0.71 -17.51
CA THR A 54 14.72 -0.67 -16.04
C THR A 54 15.27 -1.98 -15.47
N TRP A 55 16.39 -1.88 -14.75
CA TRP A 55 16.97 -3.01 -14.02
C TRP A 55 16.29 -3.20 -12.67
N SER A 56 16.17 -4.46 -12.25
CA SER A 56 15.82 -4.81 -10.88
C SER A 56 16.85 -4.23 -9.90
N PRO A 57 16.44 -3.87 -8.66
CA PRO A 57 17.35 -3.35 -7.65
C PRO A 57 18.58 -4.23 -7.37
N ASP A 58 18.44 -5.55 -7.44
CA ASP A 58 19.54 -6.50 -7.30
C ASP A 58 20.47 -6.59 -8.53
N GLY A 59 20.11 -5.93 -9.63
CA GLY A 59 20.87 -5.89 -10.88
C GLY A 59 20.89 -7.19 -11.68
N GLN A 60 20.10 -8.19 -11.31
CA GLN A 60 20.11 -9.50 -11.97
C GLN A 60 19.16 -9.62 -13.15
N THR A 61 18.20 -8.69 -13.27
CA THR A 61 17.12 -8.76 -14.25
C THR A 61 16.85 -7.38 -14.84
N VAL A 62 16.49 -7.34 -16.12
CA VAL A 62 16.06 -6.12 -16.81
C VAL A 62 14.68 -6.32 -17.42
N ILE A 63 13.84 -5.30 -17.30
CA ILE A 63 12.62 -5.13 -18.09
C ILE A 63 12.79 -3.93 -19.01
N TYR A 64 12.31 -4.08 -20.23
CA TYR A 64 12.41 -3.05 -21.25
C TYR A 64 11.28 -3.22 -22.26
N ASN A 65 10.94 -2.17 -22.99
CA ASN A 65 10.06 -2.29 -24.14
C ASN A 65 10.87 -2.50 -25.42
N ASP A 66 10.33 -3.25 -26.37
CA ASP A 66 10.89 -3.40 -27.71
C ASP A 66 9.73 -3.29 -28.72
N GLY A 67 9.55 -2.10 -29.27
CA GLY A 67 8.34 -1.74 -30.02
C GLY A 67 7.10 -1.78 -29.12
N ASP A 68 6.16 -2.65 -29.46
CA ASP A 68 4.91 -2.93 -28.73
C ASP A 68 5.05 -4.06 -27.70
N LYS A 69 6.26 -4.59 -27.48
CA LYS A 69 6.48 -5.71 -26.56
C LYS A 69 7.07 -5.25 -25.25
N VAL A 70 6.65 -5.89 -24.16
CA VAL A 70 7.37 -5.84 -22.88
C VAL A 70 8.24 -7.07 -22.77
N CYS A 71 9.54 -6.86 -22.67
CA CYS A 71 10.55 -7.88 -22.61
C CYS A 71 11.19 -7.94 -21.21
N PHE A 72 11.53 -9.16 -20.78
CA PHE A 72 12.15 -9.47 -19.51
C PHE A 72 13.37 -10.35 -19.76
N ARG A 73 14.55 -9.94 -19.28
CA ARG A 73 15.79 -10.70 -19.49
C ARG A 73 16.59 -10.79 -18.19
N LYS A 74 17.01 -11.99 -17.84
CA LYS A 74 17.96 -12.21 -16.74
C LYS A 74 19.39 -12.03 -17.26
N MET A 75 20.28 -11.51 -16.42
CA MET A 75 21.66 -11.19 -16.78
C MET A 75 22.36 -12.37 -17.45
N ARG A 76 22.20 -13.60 -16.95
CA ARG A 76 22.88 -14.80 -17.49
C ARG A 76 22.16 -15.47 -18.65
N GLU A 77 21.05 -14.91 -19.12
CA GLU A 77 20.26 -15.46 -20.21
C GLU A 77 20.54 -14.68 -21.50
N GLU A 78 20.85 -15.42 -22.57
CA GLU A 78 21.07 -14.84 -23.90
C GLU A 78 19.81 -14.22 -24.48
N LYS A 79 18.62 -14.76 -24.16
CA LYS A 79 17.36 -14.36 -24.75
C LYS A 79 16.43 -13.75 -23.72
N ALA A 80 15.74 -12.68 -24.12
CA ALA A 80 14.62 -12.16 -23.39
C ALA A 80 13.38 -13.05 -23.53
N GLN A 81 12.55 -13.03 -22.51
CA GLN A 81 11.20 -13.57 -22.48
C GLN A 81 10.23 -12.42 -22.74
N VAL A 82 9.26 -12.61 -23.62
CA VAL A 82 8.19 -11.63 -23.82
C VAL A 82 7.17 -11.81 -22.71
N VAL A 83 6.99 -10.79 -21.88
CA VAL A 83 6.01 -10.77 -20.79
C VAL A 83 4.64 -10.35 -21.32
N ARG A 84 4.62 -9.40 -22.26
CA ARG A 84 3.39 -8.88 -22.87
C ARG A 84 3.63 -8.55 -24.34
N GLU A 85 2.70 -8.99 -25.17
CA GLU A 85 2.58 -8.60 -26.58
C GLU A 85 1.54 -7.47 -26.69
N ASP A 86 1.59 -6.67 -27.77
CA ASP A 86 0.64 -5.59 -28.06
C ASP A 86 0.46 -4.57 -26.92
N SER A 87 1.52 -4.33 -26.14
CA SER A 87 1.55 -3.26 -25.14
C SER A 87 1.59 -1.89 -25.84
N GLY A 88 0.88 -0.91 -25.28
CA GLY A 88 0.86 0.43 -25.85
C GLY A 88 2.25 1.08 -25.82
N GLU A 89 2.53 1.99 -26.75
CA GLU A 89 3.83 2.67 -26.89
C GLU A 89 4.27 3.49 -25.64
N ASN A 90 3.36 3.72 -24.68
CA ASN A 90 3.61 4.49 -23.46
C ASN A 90 3.46 3.61 -22.21
N CYS A 91 4.35 2.62 -22.08
CA CYS A 91 4.51 1.85 -20.85
C CYS A 91 5.63 2.44 -20.00
N SER A 92 5.47 2.43 -18.68
CA SER A 92 6.57 2.67 -17.73
C SER A 92 6.72 1.52 -16.75
N PHE A 93 7.94 1.33 -16.28
CA PHE A 93 8.34 0.17 -15.49
C PHE A 93 8.89 0.56 -14.12
N THR A 94 8.38 -0.08 -13.06
CA THR A 94 8.89 0.13 -11.68
C THR A 94 9.10 -1.22 -11.00
N TRP A 95 10.15 -1.36 -10.21
CA TRP A 95 10.43 -2.59 -9.45
C TRP A 95 10.09 -2.40 -7.98
N SER A 96 9.63 -3.49 -7.33
CA SER A 96 9.63 -3.56 -5.88
C SER A 96 11.06 -3.50 -5.34
N PRO A 97 11.30 -2.92 -4.15
CA PRO A 97 12.65 -2.79 -3.58
C PRO A 97 13.40 -4.11 -3.42
N ASP A 98 12.67 -5.21 -3.22
CA ASP A 98 13.19 -6.55 -3.04
C ASP A 98 13.38 -7.34 -4.36
N SER A 99 13.17 -6.70 -5.52
CA SER A 99 13.27 -7.30 -6.87
C SER A 99 12.31 -8.47 -7.15
N ARG A 100 11.31 -8.72 -6.29
CA ARG A 100 10.35 -9.84 -6.48
C ARG A 100 9.20 -9.51 -7.41
N TYR A 101 8.83 -8.24 -7.50
CA TYR A 101 7.72 -7.78 -8.33
C TYR A 101 8.14 -6.59 -9.18
N PHE A 102 7.41 -6.39 -10.27
CA PHE A 102 7.49 -5.15 -11.04
C PHE A 102 6.11 -4.72 -11.51
N LEU A 103 5.97 -3.44 -11.82
CA LEU A 103 4.79 -2.84 -12.41
C LEU A 103 5.02 -2.61 -13.89
N ILE A 104 4.02 -2.98 -14.70
CA ILE A 104 3.86 -2.48 -16.05
C ILE A 104 2.74 -1.44 -16.00
N THR A 105 3.09 -0.17 -16.17
CA THR A 105 2.14 0.94 -16.09
C THR A 105 1.85 1.50 -17.46
N GLU A 106 0.60 1.37 -17.91
CA GLU A 106 0.14 1.88 -19.19
C GLU A 106 -0.71 3.13 -18.99
N LYS A 107 -0.47 4.16 -19.82
CA LYS A 107 -1.38 5.30 -19.88
C LYS A 107 -2.59 4.96 -20.75
N ARG A 108 -3.79 4.94 -20.15
CA ARG A 108 -5.07 4.72 -20.84
C ARG A 108 -6.00 5.90 -20.63
N GLU A 109 -6.30 6.63 -21.71
CA GLU A 109 -7.09 7.87 -21.67
C GLU A 109 -6.55 8.85 -20.60
N ASN A 110 -7.29 9.03 -19.50
CA ASN A 110 -6.97 9.95 -18.40
C ASN A 110 -6.46 9.24 -17.13
N LYS A 111 -6.25 7.91 -17.16
CA LYS A 111 -5.73 7.14 -16.02
C LYS A 111 -4.50 6.34 -16.39
N LEU A 112 -3.72 6.00 -15.37
CA LEU A 112 -2.70 4.98 -15.44
C LEU A 112 -3.31 3.66 -15.00
N VAL A 113 -2.97 2.59 -15.70
CA VAL A 113 -3.33 1.22 -15.34
C VAL A 113 -2.03 0.46 -15.09
N SER A 114 -1.79 0.10 -13.84
CA SER A 114 -0.59 -0.64 -13.43
C SER A 114 -0.95 -2.10 -13.19
N THR A 115 -0.28 -2.98 -13.91
CA THR A 115 -0.32 -4.43 -13.68
C THR A 115 0.87 -4.82 -12.81
N ILE A 116 0.63 -5.59 -11.76
CA ILE A 116 1.69 -6.11 -10.88
C ILE A 116 2.06 -7.50 -11.37
N VAL A 117 3.35 -7.75 -11.57
CA VAL A 117 3.88 -9.01 -12.10
C VAL A 117 4.92 -9.58 -11.16
N GLU A 118 4.78 -10.87 -10.81
CA GLU A 118 5.78 -11.60 -10.04
C GLU A 118 6.96 -11.99 -10.94
N ALA A 119 8.17 -11.53 -10.62
CA ALA A 119 9.34 -11.69 -11.48
C ALA A 119 9.80 -13.15 -11.64
N ALA A 120 9.52 -14.00 -10.65
CA ALA A 120 9.94 -15.40 -10.67
C ALA A 120 9.13 -16.25 -11.65
N THR A 121 7.84 -15.94 -11.80
CA THR A 121 6.86 -16.74 -12.55
C THR A 121 6.32 -16.02 -13.79
N LEU A 122 6.51 -14.70 -13.86
CA LEU A 122 5.84 -13.78 -14.78
C LEU A 122 4.30 -13.83 -14.69
N ALA A 123 3.77 -14.30 -13.56
CA ALA A 123 2.35 -14.27 -13.30
C ALA A 123 1.89 -12.86 -12.93
N GLU A 124 0.76 -12.44 -13.49
CA GLU A 124 0.11 -11.18 -13.13
C GLU A 124 -0.77 -11.37 -11.90
N GLU A 125 -0.73 -10.40 -10.98
CA GLU A 125 -1.74 -10.27 -9.93
C GLU A 125 -3.13 -10.03 -10.54
N LYS A 126 -4.16 -10.51 -9.85
CA LYS A 126 -5.54 -10.28 -10.29
C LYS A 126 -5.95 -8.83 -10.13
N TYR A 127 -5.42 -8.16 -9.10
CA TYR A 127 -5.72 -6.76 -8.84
C TYR A 127 -4.93 -5.86 -9.78
N GLN A 128 -5.62 -4.94 -10.44
CA GLN A 128 -5.01 -3.90 -11.28
C GLN A 128 -5.21 -2.54 -10.63
N ILE A 129 -4.13 -1.78 -10.51
CA ILE A 129 -4.19 -0.44 -9.95
C ILE A 129 -4.59 0.54 -11.05
N LYS A 130 -5.70 1.23 -10.84
CA LYS A 130 -6.12 2.37 -11.64
C LYS A 130 -5.82 3.63 -10.84
N SER A 131 -5.00 4.51 -11.39
CA SER A 131 -4.50 5.67 -10.66
C SER A 131 -4.36 6.91 -11.51
N THR A 132 -4.31 8.07 -10.87
CA THR A 132 -4.03 9.37 -11.49
C THR A 132 -2.53 9.68 -11.58
N SER A 133 -1.71 8.94 -10.82
CA SER A 133 -0.25 9.06 -10.75
C SER A 133 0.41 7.68 -10.60
N LEU A 134 1.72 7.60 -10.82
CA LEU A 134 2.47 6.34 -10.70
C LEU A 134 2.38 5.81 -9.24
N PRO A 135 2.04 4.52 -9.04
CA PRO A 135 2.06 3.92 -7.71
C PRO A 135 3.48 3.87 -7.12
N LEU A 136 3.57 3.97 -5.79
CA LEU A 136 4.82 3.87 -5.05
C LEU A 136 4.84 2.61 -4.19
N TRP A 137 5.92 1.84 -4.31
CA TRP A 137 6.14 0.66 -3.46
C TRP A 137 6.41 1.07 -2.02
N SER A 138 5.91 0.27 -1.08
CA SER A 138 6.40 0.30 0.28
C SER A 138 7.86 -0.15 0.34
N PRO A 139 8.65 0.33 1.30
CA PRO A 139 10.05 -0.06 1.46
C PRO A 139 10.27 -1.56 1.63
N ASP A 140 9.30 -2.27 2.19
CA ASP A 140 9.33 -3.73 2.36
C ASP A 140 8.89 -4.51 1.12
N GLY A 141 8.40 -3.83 0.07
CA GLY A 141 7.95 -4.44 -1.18
C GLY A 141 6.63 -5.21 -1.09
N LEU A 142 5.88 -5.06 0.00
CA LEU A 142 4.63 -5.80 0.24
C LEU A 142 3.36 -5.00 -0.09
N SER A 143 3.48 -3.70 -0.35
CA SER A 143 2.35 -2.80 -0.56
C SER A 143 2.64 -1.72 -1.58
N LEU A 144 1.58 -1.10 -2.08
CA LEU A 144 1.61 0.01 -3.03
C LEU A 144 0.67 1.12 -2.58
N VAL A 145 1.15 2.37 -2.55
CA VAL A 145 0.31 3.55 -2.38
C VAL A 145 0.08 4.22 -3.73
N PHE A 146 -1.15 4.64 -3.99
CA PHE A 146 -1.53 5.32 -5.22
C PHE A 146 -2.69 6.27 -4.98
N ALA A 147 -2.91 7.21 -5.90
CA ALA A 147 -4.06 8.08 -5.89
C ALA A 147 -5.04 7.75 -7.01
N ASP A 148 -6.33 7.93 -6.74
CA ASP A 148 -7.41 7.74 -7.70
C ASP A 148 -8.42 8.89 -7.60
N GLU A 149 -9.16 9.09 -8.68
CA GLU A 149 -10.20 10.10 -8.81
C GLU A 149 -11.47 9.44 -9.35
N THR A 150 -12.59 9.65 -8.66
CA THR A 150 -13.92 9.21 -9.10
C THR A 150 -14.83 10.41 -9.28
N ASN A 151 -15.76 10.30 -10.22
CA ASN A 151 -16.83 11.26 -10.38
C ASN A 151 -18.13 10.54 -10.07
N ASP A 152 -18.67 10.80 -8.90
CA ASP A 152 -19.86 10.13 -8.37
C ASP A 152 -20.98 11.17 -8.29
N TYR A 153 -22.03 10.97 -9.07
CA TYR A 153 -23.20 11.87 -9.14
C TYR A 153 -22.88 13.35 -9.45
N GLY A 154 -21.80 13.61 -10.20
CA GLY A 154 -21.35 14.96 -10.56
C GLY A 154 -20.38 15.58 -9.55
N GLU A 155 -20.06 14.85 -8.48
CA GLU A 155 -19.09 15.26 -7.48
C GLU A 155 -17.74 14.64 -7.75
N ASN A 156 -16.68 15.44 -7.62
CA ASN A 156 -15.32 14.97 -7.78
C ASN A 156 -14.78 14.50 -6.43
N TRP A 157 -14.33 13.26 -6.40
CA TRP A 157 -13.73 12.64 -5.23
C TRP A 157 -12.33 12.18 -5.55
N GLY A 158 -11.34 12.71 -4.85
CA GLY A 158 -10.01 12.11 -4.84
C GLY A 158 -9.84 11.18 -3.66
N SER A 159 -8.98 10.20 -3.86
CA SER A 159 -8.58 9.27 -2.83
C SER A 159 -7.10 8.94 -2.92
N MET A 160 -6.50 8.69 -1.78
CA MET A 160 -5.20 8.05 -1.66
C MET A 160 -5.43 6.69 -1.03
N LYS A 161 -4.98 5.63 -1.69
CA LYS A 161 -5.26 4.25 -1.35
C LYS A 161 -3.98 3.45 -1.19
N ILE A 162 -4.07 2.39 -0.41
CA ILE A 162 -3.03 1.40 -0.22
C ILE A 162 -3.55 0.03 -0.67
N TYR A 163 -2.74 -0.66 -1.46
CA TYR A 163 -2.98 -2.04 -1.86
C TYR A 163 -1.89 -2.92 -1.23
N GLU A 164 -2.31 -3.92 -0.46
CA GLU A 164 -1.44 -4.97 0.06
C GLU A 164 -1.44 -6.13 -0.93
N LEU A 165 -0.26 -6.68 -1.26
CA LEU A 165 -0.16 -7.74 -2.26
C LEU A 165 -0.99 -8.98 -1.87
N GLY A 166 -1.75 -9.51 -2.82
CA GLY A 166 -2.62 -10.68 -2.66
C GLY A 166 -4.03 -10.38 -2.16
N GLU A 167 -4.30 -9.15 -1.74
CA GLU A 167 -5.65 -8.72 -1.37
C GLU A 167 -6.55 -8.55 -2.60
N GLN A 168 -7.87 -8.63 -2.40
CA GLN A 168 -8.82 -8.44 -3.50
C GLN A 168 -9.10 -6.98 -3.80
N GLU A 169 -8.90 -6.11 -2.82
CA GLU A 169 -9.24 -4.70 -2.86
C GLU A 169 -8.15 -3.85 -2.19
N SER A 170 -8.17 -2.56 -2.46
CA SER A 170 -7.32 -1.58 -1.76
C SER A 170 -8.11 -0.89 -0.65
N ALA A 171 -7.40 -0.48 0.39
CA ALA A 171 -7.95 0.32 1.47
C ALA A 171 -7.71 1.81 1.24
N TYR A 172 -8.59 2.66 1.76
CA TYR A 172 -8.37 4.10 1.77
C TYR A 172 -7.34 4.47 2.84
N ILE A 173 -6.47 5.43 2.52
CA ILE A 173 -5.78 6.26 3.51
C ILE A 173 -6.59 7.55 3.67
N TRP A 174 -6.82 8.24 2.55
CA TRP A 174 -7.60 9.47 2.48
C TRP A 174 -8.66 9.38 1.37
N LYS A 175 -9.78 10.06 1.60
CA LYS A 175 -10.83 10.32 0.61
C LYS A 175 -11.38 11.70 0.92
N ALA A 176 -11.59 12.54 -0.09
CA ALA A 176 -12.20 13.85 0.10
C ALA A 176 -12.80 14.38 -1.19
N LYS A 177 -13.85 15.18 -1.05
CA LYS A 177 -14.47 15.91 -2.14
C LYS A 177 -13.56 17.04 -2.63
N ASN A 178 -13.57 17.30 -3.94
CA ASN A 178 -12.83 18.38 -4.61
C ASN A 178 -11.32 18.44 -4.27
N THR A 179 -10.75 17.29 -3.92
CA THR A 179 -9.36 17.16 -3.50
C THR A 179 -8.70 16.10 -4.35
N LEU A 180 -7.50 16.36 -4.86
CA LEU A 180 -6.66 15.33 -5.47
C LEU A 180 -5.46 15.05 -4.58
N TYR A 181 -4.96 13.82 -4.67
CA TYR A 181 -3.77 13.39 -3.95
C TYR A 181 -2.69 12.98 -4.96
N ARG A 182 -1.43 13.25 -4.62
CA ARG A 182 -0.27 12.80 -5.39
C ARG A 182 0.78 12.27 -4.41
N PRO A 183 0.89 10.95 -4.22
CA PRO A 183 1.97 10.34 -3.44
C PRO A 183 3.33 10.69 -4.06
N GLU A 184 4.31 11.03 -3.24
CA GLU A 184 5.65 11.46 -3.69
C GLU A 184 6.75 10.50 -3.22
N LEU A 185 6.70 10.04 -1.96
CA LEU A 185 7.68 9.11 -1.40
C LEU A 185 7.05 8.25 -0.31
N TRP A 186 7.39 6.96 -0.29
CA TRP A 186 7.21 6.10 0.88
C TRP A 186 8.59 5.75 1.45
N ASP A 187 8.92 6.34 2.59
CA ASP A 187 10.25 6.20 3.20
C ASP A 187 10.37 4.97 4.11
N GLY A 188 11.62 4.63 4.47
CA GLY A 188 11.94 3.47 5.30
C GLY A 188 11.39 3.50 6.73
N ASP A 189 10.93 4.65 7.22
CA ASP A 189 10.26 4.80 8.53
C ASP A 189 8.74 4.60 8.44
N GLY A 190 8.25 4.29 7.23
CA GLY A 190 6.85 4.07 6.91
C GLY A 190 6.05 5.36 6.68
N ASN A 191 6.71 6.51 6.56
CA ASN A 191 6.03 7.75 6.22
C ASN A 191 5.76 7.80 4.72
N ILE A 192 4.56 8.28 4.38
CA ILE A 192 4.13 8.54 3.02
C ILE A 192 4.01 10.06 2.89
N SER A 193 4.90 10.68 2.13
CA SER A 193 4.77 12.08 1.74
C SER A 193 3.90 12.19 0.49
N TYR A 194 3.07 13.22 0.46
CA TYR A 194 2.13 13.44 -0.65
C TYR A 194 1.80 14.92 -0.79
N ILE A 195 1.37 15.30 -1.99
CA ILE A 195 0.76 16.59 -2.26
C ILE A 195 -0.76 16.42 -2.22
N GLU A 196 -1.41 17.23 -1.38
CA GLU A 196 -2.87 17.42 -1.39
C GLU A 196 -3.19 18.66 -2.23
N ILE A 197 -4.10 18.52 -3.18
CA ILE A 197 -4.51 19.58 -4.10
C ILE A 197 -6.00 19.84 -3.90
N TYR A 198 -6.32 20.82 -3.05
CA TYR A 198 -7.70 21.25 -2.80
C TYR A 198 -8.01 22.49 -3.63
N GLU A 199 -8.99 22.39 -4.53
CA GLU A 199 -9.38 23.49 -5.44
C GLU A 199 -8.18 24.16 -6.17
N GLY A 200 -7.19 23.35 -6.55
CA GLY A 200 -5.97 23.80 -7.25
C GLY A 200 -4.86 24.33 -6.35
N LYS A 201 -5.05 24.42 -5.03
CA LYS A 201 -4.01 24.78 -4.07
C LYS A 201 -3.26 23.53 -3.61
N GLU A 202 -1.97 23.46 -3.94
CA GLU A 202 -1.10 22.37 -3.50
C GLU A 202 -0.58 22.59 -2.06
N THR A 203 -0.62 21.54 -1.23
CA THR A 203 -0.05 21.51 0.12
C THR A 203 0.71 20.19 0.32
N GLY A 204 1.99 20.27 0.68
CA GLY A 204 2.78 19.09 1.03
C GLY A 204 2.42 18.57 2.42
N LYS A 205 2.13 17.27 2.51
CA LYS A 205 1.74 16.59 3.75
C LYS A 205 2.49 15.26 3.91
N THR A 206 2.35 14.68 5.09
CA THR A 206 2.94 13.38 5.43
C THR A 206 1.97 12.62 6.32
N THR A 207 1.81 11.33 6.06
CA THR A 207 1.01 10.40 6.86
C THR A 207 1.76 9.09 7.05
N LYS A 208 1.23 8.18 7.86
CA LYS A 208 1.65 6.79 7.95
C LYS A 208 0.45 5.91 7.63
N ASN A 209 0.69 4.65 7.26
CA ASN A 209 -0.40 3.66 7.20
C ASN A 209 -0.78 3.22 8.62
N ILE A 210 -1.48 4.08 9.36
CA ILE A 210 -2.03 3.77 10.67
C ILE A 210 -3.49 3.39 10.46
N LYS A 211 -3.94 2.31 11.10
CA LYS A 211 -5.37 2.02 11.25
C LYS A 211 -5.82 2.56 12.60
N PRO A 212 -6.65 3.62 12.66
CA PRO A 212 -7.21 4.10 13.91
C PRO A 212 -8.03 3.01 14.60
N ASN A 213 -8.05 3.01 15.93
CA ASN A 213 -8.84 2.06 16.70
C ASN A 213 -9.36 2.65 18.00
N ILE A 214 -10.35 1.97 18.54
CA ILE A 214 -10.77 2.09 19.93
C ILE A 214 -10.54 0.74 20.59
N SER A 215 -9.64 0.71 21.57
CA SER A 215 -9.27 -0.48 22.34
C SER A 215 -8.86 -1.68 21.47
N GLY A 216 -8.19 -1.42 20.35
CA GLY A 216 -7.72 -2.45 19.42
C GLY A 216 -8.74 -2.89 18.35
N VAL A 217 -9.97 -2.37 18.36
CA VAL A 217 -10.95 -2.60 17.28
C VAL A 217 -10.86 -1.50 16.23
N HIS A 218 -10.66 -1.91 14.98
CA HIS A 218 -10.54 -1.04 13.80
C HIS A 218 -11.79 -1.14 12.93
N LEU A 219 -12.04 -0.12 12.11
CA LEU A 219 -12.96 -0.29 10.98
C LEU A 219 -12.39 -1.32 10.00
N GLY A 220 -13.26 -2.13 9.41
CA GLY A 220 -12.86 -3.23 8.53
C GLY A 220 -12.46 -4.52 9.26
N ASP A 221 -12.35 -4.54 10.59
CA ASP A 221 -12.08 -5.78 11.33
C ASP A 221 -13.24 -6.78 11.16
N THR A 222 -12.92 -8.06 11.03
CA THR A 222 -13.93 -9.13 11.03
C THR A 222 -14.49 -9.36 12.42
N GLY A 223 -15.67 -9.98 12.51
CA GLY A 223 -16.25 -10.37 13.80
C GLY A 223 -15.33 -11.26 14.67
N ASP A 224 -14.47 -12.09 14.07
CA ASP A 224 -13.49 -12.89 14.80
C ASP A 224 -12.38 -12.03 15.42
N GLN A 225 -11.91 -11.01 14.71
CA GLN A 225 -10.93 -10.06 15.24
C GLN A 225 -11.53 -9.27 16.41
N VAL A 226 -12.77 -8.80 16.28
CA VAL A 226 -13.48 -8.11 17.36
C VAL A 226 -13.57 -9.00 18.60
N ARG A 227 -13.97 -10.27 18.47
CA ARG A 227 -14.02 -11.22 19.58
C ARG A 227 -12.65 -11.51 20.18
N GLY A 228 -11.59 -11.52 19.37
CA GLY A 228 -10.22 -11.67 19.83
C GLY A 228 -9.76 -10.54 20.74
N VAL A 229 -10.34 -9.35 20.57
CA VAL A 229 -9.98 -8.13 21.33
C VAL A 229 -10.93 -7.89 22.50
N LEU A 230 -12.25 -7.88 22.25
CA LEU A 230 -13.28 -7.54 23.26
C LEU A 230 -13.88 -8.77 23.96
N GLY A 231 -13.57 -9.98 23.51
CA GLY A 231 -14.14 -11.22 24.04
C GLY A 231 -15.45 -11.63 23.37
N ASN A 232 -16.06 -12.69 23.91
CA ASN A 232 -17.26 -13.32 23.33
C ASN A 232 -18.56 -12.92 24.04
N ASP A 233 -18.47 -12.16 25.12
CA ASP A 233 -19.60 -11.85 26.00
C ASP A 233 -20.34 -10.59 25.52
N TYR A 234 -21.02 -10.69 24.38
CA TYR A 234 -21.83 -9.61 23.82
C TYR A 234 -23.29 -10.04 23.58
N LYS A 235 -24.17 -9.05 23.56
CA LYS A 235 -25.56 -9.20 23.13
C LYS A 235 -25.67 -8.76 21.67
N GLU A 236 -26.07 -9.68 20.80
CA GLU A 236 -26.34 -9.39 19.40
C GLU A 236 -27.81 -8.98 19.20
N THR A 237 -28.03 -7.82 18.58
CA THR A 237 -29.34 -7.42 18.06
C THR A 237 -29.43 -7.78 16.58
N SER A 238 -30.55 -8.38 16.16
CA SER A 238 -30.74 -8.85 14.79
C SER A 238 -30.92 -7.73 13.76
N LEU A 239 -30.66 -8.07 12.50
CA LEU A 239 -30.82 -7.22 11.33
C LEU A 239 -32.22 -6.57 11.26
N GLY A 240 -32.26 -5.30 10.83
CA GLY A 240 -33.51 -4.55 10.63
C GLY A 240 -34.07 -3.87 11.89
N GLU A 241 -33.53 -4.17 13.07
CA GLU A 241 -33.80 -3.40 14.31
C GLU A 241 -32.83 -2.23 14.50
N VAL A 242 -31.71 -2.23 13.75
CA VAL A 242 -30.75 -1.13 13.73
C VAL A 242 -31.20 -0.08 12.71
N MET A 243 -31.52 1.12 13.19
CA MET A 243 -31.75 2.29 12.36
C MET A 243 -30.46 3.10 12.29
N GLY A 244 -29.99 3.42 11.07
CA GLY A 244 -28.76 4.20 10.84
C GLY A 244 -28.44 4.30 9.36
N HIS A 245 -27.58 5.25 8.99
CA HIS A 245 -27.11 5.47 7.62
C HIS A 245 -25.91 4.57 7.31
N PHE A 246 -26.10 3.26 7.35
CA PHE A 246 -25.09 2.30 6.91
C PHE A 246 -25.31 1.95 5.43
N PRO A 247 -24.24 1.66 4.66
CA PRO A 247 -24.35 1.26 3.26
C PRO A 247 -25.02 -0.13 3.08
N GLU A 248 -25.15 -0.89 4.16
CA GLU A 248 -25.71 -2.23 4.20
C GLU A 248 -26.43 -2.50 5.54
N GLN A 249 -27.11 -3.64 5.66
CA GLN A 249 -27.69 -4.07 6.94
C GLN A 249 -26.56 -4.43 7.92
N VAL A 250 -26.75 -4.10 9.20
CA VAL A 250 -25.73 -4.34 10.25
C VAL A 250 -26.28 -5.18 11.40
N TYR A 251 -25.40 -6.00 11.99
CA TYR A 251 -25.57 -6.55 13.32
C TYR A 251 -25.04 -5.55 14.34
N ARG A 252 -25.73 -5.39 15.47
CA ARG A 252 -25.23 -4.58 16.60
C ARG A 252 -24.82 -5.51 17.74
N TRP A 253 -23.55 -5.47 18.11
CA TRP A 253 -23.02 -6.17 19.26
C TRP A 253 -22.82 -5.19 20.40
N THR A 254 -23.48 -5.45 21.54
CA THR A 254 -23.35 -4.63 22.75
C THR A 254 -22.66 -5.43 23.83
N TYR A 255 -21.55 -4.88 24.33
CA TYR A 255 -20.75 -5.41 25.44
C TYR A 255 -21.16 -4.67 26.71
N ASP A 256 -21.35 -5.41 27.81
CA ASP A 256 -21.78 -4.83 29.09
C ASP A 256 -20.72 -3.89 29.68
N GLU A 257 -19.47 -3.98 29.23
CA GLU A 257 -18.33 -3.12 29.55
C GLU A 257 -18.41 -1.72 28.92
N GLY A 258 -19.40 -1.45 28.06
CA GLY A 258 -19.60 -0.13 27.44
C GLY A 258 -19.04 -0.01 26.02
N TYR A 259 -19.07 -1.08 25.23
CA TYR A 259 -18.74 -1.05 23.80
C TYR A 259 -19.96 -1.44 22.97
N THR A 260 -20.15 -0.76 21.84
CA THR A 260 -21.12 -1.14 20.82
C THR A 260 -20.42 -1.19 19.47
N VAL A 261 -20.49 -2.33 18.79
CA VAL A 261 -19.85 -2.56 17.50
C VAL A 261 -20.92 -2.88 16.47
N PHE A 262 -20.86 -2.24 15.30
CA PHE A 262 -21.75 -2.48 14.18
C PHE A 262 -20.99 -3.23 13.08
N ILE A 263 -21.46 -4.42 12.73
CA ILE A 263 -20.83 -5.30 11.74
C ILE A 263 -21.73 -5.43 10.53
N GLY A 264 -21.19 -5.15 9.34
CA GLY A 264 -21.86 -5.28 8.07
C GLY A 264 -22.24 -6.73 7.77
N LYS A 265 -23.44 -6.95 7.23
CA LYS A 265 -23.96 -8.28 6.92
C LYS A 265 -23.32 -8.89 5.68
N GLU A 266 -23.10 -8.08 4.66
CA GLU A 266 -22.52 -8.43 3.36
C GLU A 266 -21.00 -8.39 3.44
N SER A 267 -20.43 -7.33 4.01
CA SER A 267 -18.97 -7.22 4.21
C SER A 267 -18.43 -8.16 5.28
N GLY A 268 -19.21 -8.41 6.34
CA GLY A 268 -18.75 -9.17 7.51
C GLY A 268 -17.76 -8.40 8.40
N THR A 269 -17.63 -7.08 8.21
CA THR A 269 -16.62 -6.25 8.87
C THR A 269 -17.21 -5.11 9.70
N VAL A 270 -16.40 -4.56 10.60
CA VAL A 270 -16.78 -3.42 11.45
C VAL A 270 -16.97 -2.16 10.60
N LEU A 271 -18.16 -1.58 10.69
CA LEU A 271 -18.53 -0.31 10.05
C LEU A 271 -18.54 0.87 11.02
N GLU A 272 -18.72 0.59 12.32
CA GLU A 272 -18.68 1.58 13.39
C GLU A 272 -18.39 0.90 14.72
N ILE A 273 -17.63 1.57 15.58
CA ILE A 273 -17.50 1.25 17.00
C ILE A 273 -17.75 2.49 17.85
N ILE A 274 -18.53 2.32 18.90
CA ILE A 274 -18.82 3.33 19.93
C ILE A 274 -18.37 2.77 21.28
N ALA A 275 -17.68 3.60 22.06
CA ALA A 275 -17.24 3.24 23.40
C ALA A 275 -17.58 4.32 24.42
N THR A 276 -18.18 3.88 25.53
CA THR A 276 -18.44 4.67 26.75
C THR A 276 -17.73 4.08 27.97
N SER A 277 -16.97 3.00 27.77
CA SER A 277 -16.15 2.38 28.81
C SER A 277 -15.02 3.32 29.26
N PRO A 278 -14.81 3.54 30.57
CA PRO A 278 -13.63 4.28 31.05
C PRO A 278 -12.28 3.64 30.67
N GLU A 279 -12.29 2.34 30.36
CA GLU A 279 -11.10 1.62 29.89
C GLU A 279 -10.84 1.82 28.39
N ALA A 280 -11.82 2.37 27.66
CA ALA A 280 -11.70 2.55 26.22
C ALA A 280 -10.61 3.57 25.90
N GLU A 281 -9.67 3.19 25.03
CA GLU A 281 -8.50 3.99 24.70
C GLU A 281 -8.28 4.03 23.18
N THR A 282 -7.95 5.21 22.63
CA THR A 282 -7.58 5.35 21.22
C THR A 282 -6.11 5.00 20.99
N ASN A 283 -5.71 4.84 19.73
CA ASN A 283 -4.31 4.66 19.35
C ASN A 283 -3.36 5.81 19.76
N LEU A 284 -3.90 6.98 20.14
CA LEU A 284 -3.12 8.11 20.69
C LEU A 284 -3.24 8.27 22.22
N GLY A 285 -3.84 7.30 22.91
CA GLY A 285 -3.89 7.25 24.38
C GLY A 285 -4.93 8.16 25.04
N VAL A 286 -5.94 8.59 24.27
CA VAL A 286 -7.11 9.30 24.80
C VAL A 286 -8.16 8.29 25.24
N LYS A 287 -8.74 8.49 26.42
CA LYS A 287 -9.75 7.64 27.04
C LYS A 287 -11.07 8.34 27.26
N VAL A 288 -12.14 7.57 27.41
CA VAL A 288 -13.39 8.08 27.98
C VAL A 288 -13.12 8.62 29.39
N GLY A 289 -13.63 9.82 29.68
CA GLY A 289 -13.38 10.56 30.92
C GLY A 289 -12.18 11.50 30.90
N ASP A 290 -11.30 11.43 29.89
CA ASP A 290 -10.26 12.43 29.68
C ASP A 290 -10.86 13.80 29.32
N THR A 291 -10.08 14.88 29.48
CA THR A 291 -10.54 16.23 29.18
C THR A 291 -10.43 16.59 27.69
N ALA A 292 -11.29 17.48 27.22
CA ALA A 292 -11.23 18.03 25.86
C ALA A 292 -9.86 18.65 25.54
N GLU A 293 -9.21 19.29 26.51
CA GLU A 293 -7.84 19.79 26.35
C GLU A 293 -6.86 18.66 25.99
N LYS A 294 -6.94 17.49 26.64
CA LYS A 294 -6.10 16.35 26.31
C LYS A 294 -6.39 15.82 24.90
N VAL A 295 -7.67 15.75 24.51
CA VAL A 295 -8.06 15.39 23.14
C VAL A 295 -7.42 16.32 22.12
N PHE A 296 -7.59 17.63 22.30
CA PHE A 296 -7.11 18.62 21.35
C PHE A 296 -5.58 18.67 21.26
N GLN A 297 -4.88 18.48 22.38
CA GLN A 297 -3.42 18.39 22.41
C GLN A 297 -2.92 17.13 21.67
N ALA A 298 -3.64 16.01 21.77
CA ALA A 298 -3.28 14.78 21.09
C ALA A 298 -3.58 14.81 19.58
N TYR A 299 -4.72 15.36 19.16
CA TYR A 299 -5.20 15.21 17.78
C TYR A 299 -4.98 16.42 16.87
N ARG A 300 -5.13 17.67 17.33
CA ARG A 300 -4.99 18.87 16.47
C ARG A 300 -3.60 19.03 15.82
N PRO A 301 -2.48 18.56 16.40
CA PRO A 301 -1.19 18.60 15.71
C PRO A 301 -1.09 17.69 14.48
N HIS A 302 -1.95 16.67 14.39
CA HIS A 302 -1.84 15.59 13.38
C HIS A 302 -3.03 15.58 12.42
N TYR A 303 -4.20 15.99 12.89
CA TYR A 303 -5.46 15.82 12.17
C TYR A 303 -6.25 17.13 12.11
N ILE A 304 -7.07 17.23 11.07
CA ILE A 304 -8.00 18.34 10.91
C ILE A 304 -9.35 17.98 11.52
N GLU A 305 -9.97 18.98 12.14
CA GLU A 305 -11.39 18.96 12.44
C GLU A 305 -12.12 19.51 11.19
N PRO A 306 -12.96 18.71 10.52
CA PRO A 306 -13.56 19.07 9.24
C PRO A 306 -14.73 20.05 9.40
N GLU A 307 -15.14 20.65 8.28
CA GLU A 307 -16.41 21.37 8.18
C GLU A 307 -17.50 20.42 7.70
N SER A 308 -18.69 20.53 8.27
CA SER A 308 -19.84 19.74 7.87
C SER A 308 -20.42 20.23 6.56
N ILE A 309 -20.94 19.32 5.74
CA ILE A 309 -21.78 19.68 4.59
C ILE A 309 -23.05 20.47 4.98
N HIS A 310 -23.49 20.34 6.23
CA HIS A 310 -24.61 21.10 6.79
C HIS A 310 -24.21 22.50 7.30
N GLY A 311 -22.91 22.81 7.22
CA GLY A 311 -22.30 24.07 7.64
C GLY A 311 -21.74 24.03 9.05
N GLY A 312 -20.63 24.73 9.25
CA GLY A 312 -19.94 24.83 10.53
C GLY A 312 -18.91 23.74 10.74
N LYS A 313 -17.96 24.01 11.65
CA LYS A 313 -16.89 23.09 11.98
C LYS A 313 -17.39 22.01 12.95
N LEU A 314 -16.98 20.77 12.74
CA LEU A 314 -17.29 19.64 13.62
C LEU A 314 -16.24 19.54 14.73
N TYR A 315 -16.47 20.23 15.85
CA TYR A 315 -15.52 20.22 16.98
C TYR A 315 -15.49 18.85 17.67
N GLY A 316 -14.28 18.37 17.95
CA GLY A 316 -14.08 17.03 18.51
C GLY A 316 -14.25 15.88 17.51
N VAL A 317 -14.49 16.17 16.23
CA VAL A 317 -14.46 15.18 15.15
C VAL A 317 -13.17 15.37 14.36
N PHE A 318 -12.42 14.29 14.16
CA PHE A 318 -11.16 14.33 13.41
C PHE A 318 -11.24 13.44 12.20
N LYS A 319 -10.81 13.97 11.05
CA LYS A 319 -10.52 13.17 9.87
C LYS A 319 -9.22 12.40 10.10
N VAL A 320 -9.30 11.09 10.16
CA VAL A 320 -8.18 10.17 10.45
C VAL A 320 -7.94 9.22 9.28
N GLU A 321 -6.81 8.50 9.30
CA GLU A 321 -6.49 7.51 8.27
C GLU A 321 -7.60 6.46 8.12
N GLY A 322 -7.67 5.80 6.97
CA GLY A 322 -8.77 4.88 6.65
C GLY A 322 -9.95 5.58 5.98
N ALA A 323 -9.80 6.87 5.61
CA ALA A 323 -10.92 7.75 5.26
C ALA A 323 -12.03 7.76 6.34
N ALA A 324 -11.63 7.70 7.60
CA ALA A 324 -12.53 7.55 8.73
C ALA A 324 -12.68 8.86 9.52
N ALA A 325 -13.69 8.88 10.38
CA ALA A 325 -13.95 9.91 11.36
C ALA A 325 -13.79 9.32 12.76
N LEU A 326 -12.96 9.97 13.58
CA LEU A 326 -12.87 9.71 15.01
C LEU A 326 -13.53 10.86 15.77
N CYS A 327 -14.62 10.57 16.46
CA CYS A 327 -15.46 11.54 17.16
C CYS A 327 -15.30 11.38 18.67
N PHE A 328 -15.17 12.51 19.36
CA PHE A 328 -15.21 12.60 20.82
C PHE A 328 -16.44 13.41 21.21
N ASP A 329 -17.42 12.77 21.82
CA ASP A 329 -18.57 13.47 22.39
C ASP A 329 -18.22 13.88 23.82
N PHE A 330 -18.52 15.12 24.20
CA PHE A 330 -18.16 15.67 25.51
C PHE A 330 -19.37 15.83 26.42
N MET A 331 -19.15 15.69 27.73
CA MET A 331 -20.13 16.07 28.75
C MET A 331 -20.20 17.60 28.81
N LEU A 332 -21.27 18.16 28.24
CA LEU A 332 -21.50 19.59 28.13
C LEU A 332 -22.47 20.11 29.20
N GLU A 333 -22.34 21.39 29.57
CA GLU A 333 -23.28 22.05 30.48
C GLU A 333 -24.61 22.41 29.78
N GLU A 334 -25.64 22.71 30.57
CA GLU A 334 -26.96 23.08 30.04
C GLU A 334 -26.84 24.31 29.11
N GLY A 335 -27.16 24.11 27.83
CA GLY A 335 -27.11 25.15 26.80
C GLY A 335 -25.84 25.16 25.95
N GLU A 336 -24.81 24.38 26.31
CA GLU A 336 -23.64 24.14 25.46
C GLU A 336 -23.95 23.08 24.40
N THR A 337 -23.32 23.20 23.23
CA THR A 337 -23.43 22.22 22.15
C THR A 337 -22.06 21.84 21.60
N GLN A 338 -21.97 20.65 21.00
CA GLN A 338 -20.76 20.15 20.33
C GLN A 338 -20.32 21.06 19.16
N PHE A 339 -21.17 21.97 18.69
CA PHE A 339 -20.87 22.91 17.60
C PHE A 339 -20.28 24.23 18.09
N ASP A 340 -20.20 24.44 19.41
CA ASP A 340 -19.60 25.64 19.98
C ASP A 340 -18.09 25.62 19.79
N GLN A 341 -17.53 26.73 19.32
CA GLN A 341 -16.09 26.83 19.02
C GLN A 341 -15.21 26.82 20.28
N ASP A 342 -15.83 26.90 21.46
CA ASP A 342 -15.20 27.06 22.76
C ASP A 342 -15.60 25.93 23.71
N ILE A 343 -15.52 24.67 23.23
CA ILE A 343 -15.64 23.50 24.11
C ILE A 343 -14.65 23.67 25.24
N ARG A 344 -15.16 23.75 26.48
CA ARG A 344 -14.34 24.00 27.66
C ARG A 344 -13.27 22.93 27.79
N GLY A 345 -12.04 23.37 28.05
CA GLY A 345 -10.89 22.47 28.09
C GLY A 345 -11.01 21.36 29.14
N ASP A 346 -11.80 21.56 30.20
CA ASP A 346 -12.07 20.60 31.27
C ASP A 346 -13.31 19.71 31.04
N ALA A 347 -14.08 19.93 29.97
CA ALA A 347 -15.18 19.05 29.60
C ALA A 347 -14.66 17.62 29.38
N GLN A 348 -15.33 16.64 29.96
CA GLN A 348 -14.89 15.24 29.91
C GLN A 348 -15.45 14.52 28.68
N VAL A 349 -14.65 13.65 28.08
CA VAL A 349 -15.12 12.74 27.02
C VAL A 349 -16.17 11.80 27.60
N GLU A 350 -17.38 11.85 27.08
CA GLU A 350 -18.47 10.92 27.42
C GLU A 350 -18.41 9.66 26.57
N CYS A 351 -18.09 9.83 25.29
CA CYS A 351 -18.17 8.78 24.28
C CYS A 351 -17.09 9.00 23.22
N ILE A 352 -16.48 7.91 22.76
CA ILE A 352 -15.59 7.89 21.60
C ILE A 352 -16.24 7.03 20.53
N LYS A 353 -16.31 7.55 19.31
CA LYS A 353 -16.85 6.85 18.14
C LYS A 353 -15.82 6.84 17.02
N LEU A 354 -15.63 5.69 16.39
CA LEU A 354 -14.87 5.54 15.15
C LEU A 354 -15.84 5.01 14.08
N THR A 355 -15.97 5.75 12.98
CA THR A 355 -16.94 5.48 11.91
C THR A 355 -16.50 6.10 10.59
N TYR A 356 -17.32 6.02 9.55
CA TYR A 356 -17.10 6.72 8.27
C TYR A 356 -17.91 8.02 8.19
N PRO A 357 -17.40 9.09 7.53
CA PRO A 357 -18.12 10.36 7.39
C PRO A 357 -19.54 10.21 6.86
N GLU A 358 -19.77 9.29 5.92
CA GLU A 358 -21.09 9.03 5.34
C GLU A 358 -22.12 8.53 6.36
N HIS A 359 -21.68 7.86 7.45
CA HIS A 359 -22.56 7.43 8.53
C HIS A 359 -22.97 8.58 9.46
N LEU A 360 -22.23 9.68 9.43
CA LEU A 360 -22.52 10.92 10.14
C LEU A 360 -23.40 11.86 9.31
N ASP A 361 -23.88 11.43 8.13
CA ASP A 361 -24.52 12.28 7.12
C ASP A 361 -23.61 13.42 6.66
N ASP A 362 -22.31 13.11 6.47
CA ASP A 362 -21.27 14.04 6.04
C ASP A 362 -20.36 13.44 4.96
N SER A 363 -19.41 14.23 4.44
CA SER A 363 -18.68 13.86 3.20
C SER A 363 -17.24 14.39 3.11
N PHE A 364 -16.56 14.61 4.25
CA PHE A 364 -15.26 15.29 4.31
C PHE A 364 -14.01 14.41 4.09
#